data_AF-A0A2S3ZQN2-F1
#
_entry.id   AF-A0A2S3ZQN2-F1
#
_cell.length_a   1.000
_cell.length_b   1.000
_cell.length_c   1.000
_cell.angle_alpha   90.00
_cell.angle_beta   90.00
_cell.angle_gamma   90.00
#
_symmetry.space_group_name_H-M   'P 1'
#
loop_
_entity.id
_entity.type
_entity.pdbx_description
1 polymer ?
#
loop_
_entity_poly.entity_id
_entity_poly.type
_entity_poly.pdbx_seq_one_letter_code
_entity_poly.pdbx_strand_id
1 'polypeptide(L)'
;MYSSFATARAHVLALQLGVDRMAVRAVTGPASGTHGWVVTVDDVAVMTSGRWYGTTSASRDACAGALAALRSAVVTADPRRMVEPGARRSRRPRGDAELAGVW
;
A
#
# COMPACT_ATOMS: atom_id res chain seq x y z
N MET A 1 -2.92 16.82 0.34
CA MET A 1 -3.55 16.21 1.53
C MET A 1 -5.02 15.96 1.21
N TYR A 2 -5.62 14.83 1.62
CA TYR A 2 -7.05 14.57 1.38
C TYR A 2 -7.90 15.22 2.47
N SER A 3 -9.02 15.82 2.09
CA SER A 3 -9.97 16.44 3.02
C SER A 3 -10.92 15.43 3.66
N SER A 4 -11.07 14.23 3.08
CA SER A 4 -11.94 13.18 3.63
C SER A 4 -11.47 11.77 3.27
N PHE A 5 -11.91 10.78 4.04
CA PHE A 5 -11.71 9.37 3.72
C PHE A 5 -12.31 9.00 2.34
N ALA A 6 -13.50 9.51 2.02
CA ALA A 6 -14.15 9.25 0.74
C ALA A 6 -13.29 9.73 -0.44
N THR A 7 -12.71 10.93 -0.35
CA THR A 7 -11.79 11.46 -1.39
C THR A 7 -10.51 10.65 -1.51
N ALA A 8 -9.93 10.23 -0.38
CA ALA A 8 -8.73 9.37 -0.39
C ALA A 8 -9.03 8.01 -1.03
N ARG A 9 -10.15 7.39 -0.66
CA ARG A 9 -10.59 6.10 -1.20
C ARG A 9 -10.87 6.17 -2.69
N ALA A 10 -11.61 7.19 -3.14
CA ALA A 10 -11.91 7.40 -4.55
C ALA A 10 -10.62 7.54 -5.38
N HIS A 11 -9.62 8.26 -4.85
CA HIS A 11 -8.33 8.38 -5.52
C HIS A 11 -7.60 7.04 -5.62
N VAL A 12 -7.54 6.25 -4.54
CA VAL A 12 -6.91 4.91 -4.58
C VAL A 12 -7.61 3.99 -5.60
N LEU A 13 -8.94 4.02 -5.68
CA LEU A 13 -9.69 3.25 -6.68
C LEU A 13 -9.39 3.72 -8.11
N ALA A 14 -9.29 5.03 -8.34
CA ALA A 14 -8.90 5.58 -9.64
C ALA A 14 -7.47 5.14 -10.03
N LEU A 15 -6.54 5.11 -9.07
CA LEU A 15 -5.19 4.60 -9.28
C LEU A 15 -5.19 3.09 -9.58
N GLN A 16 -6.00 2.30 -8.89
CA GLN A 16 -6.16 0.86 -9.14
C GLN A 16 -6.69 0.57 -10.56
N LEU A 17 -7.66 1.35 -11.05
CA LEU A 17 -8.16 1.24 -12.42
C LEU A 17 -7.14 1.75 -13.45
N GLY A 18 -6.26 2.67 -13.05
CA GLY A 18 -5.28 3.32 -13.90
C GLY A 18 -3.86 2.76 -13.81
N VAL A 19 -3.66 1.55 -13.27
CA VAL A 19 -2.30 1.00 -13.07
C VAL A 19 -1.49 0.97 -14.37
N ASP A 20 -2.13 0.75 -15.53
CA ASP A 20 -1.44 0.73 -16.82
C ASP A 20 -0.89 2.09 -17.27
N ARG A 21 -1.35 3.19 -16.65
CA ARG A 21 -0.81 4.55 -16.88
C ARG A 21 0.36 4.90 -15.96
N MET A 22 0.71 4.02 -15.02
CA MET A 22 1.74 4.30 -14.04
C MET A 22 3.14 4.16 -14.64
N ALA A 23 3.99 5.16 -14.39
CA ALA A 23 5.41 5.11 -14.71
C ALA A 23 6.24 4.87 -13.45
N VAL A 24 7.20 3.95 -13.54
CA VAL A 24 8.13 3.64 -12.44
C VAL A 24 9.46 4.33 -12.71
N ARG A 25 9.96 5.06 -11.71
CA ARG A 25 11.32 5.60 -11.73
C ARG A 25 12.12 5.04 -10.57
N ALA A 26 13.26 4.41 -10.90
CA ALA A 26 14.24 4.01 -9.91
C ALA A 26 14.92 5.25 -9.32
N VAL A 27 15.19 5.22 -8.02
CA VAL A 27 15.91 6.28 -7.30
C VAL A 27 17.03 5.68 -6.45
N THR A 28 18.09 6.44 -6.24
CA THR A 28 19.17 6.12 -5.30
C THR A 28 18.92 6.82 -3.98
N GLY A 29 19.12 6.11 -2.88
CA GLY A 29 18.96 6.66 -1.55
C GLY A 29 20.17 7.50 -1.10
N PRO A 30 20.09 8.06 0.12
CA PRO A 30 21.10 8.98 0.65
C PRO A 30 22.43 8.28 0.99
N ALA A 31 22.44 6.96 1.14
CA ALA A 31 23.65 6.17 1.38
C ALA A 31 24.03 5.35 0.13
N SER A 32 25.33 5.14 -0.06
CA SER A 32 25.82 4.30 -1.16
C SER A 32 25.22 2.89 -1.10
N GLY A 33 24.84 2.36 -2.26
CA GLY A 33 24.21 1.04 -2.38
C GLY A 33 22.75 0.98 -1.91
N THR A 34 22.13 2.12 -1.60
CA THR A 34 20.69 2.14 -1.28
C THR A 34 19.86 2.52 -2.51
N HIS A 35 18.79 1.75 -2.73
CA HIS A 35 17.93 1.87 -3.91
C HIS A 35 16.48 1.97 -3.48
N GLY A 36 15.69 2.69 -4.25
CA GLY A 36 14.24 2.81 -4.05
C GLY A 36 13.54 3.05 -5.38
N TRP A 37 12.26 3.38 -5.29
CA TRP A 37 11.46 3.69 -6.46
C TRP A 37 10.34 4.67 -6.11
N VAL A 38 9.92 5.42 -7.12
CA VAL A 38 8.69 6.23 -7.10
C VAL A 38 7.85 5.84 -8.31
N VAL A 39 6.54 5.76 -8.10
CA VAL A 39 5.55 5.57 -9.15
C VAL A 39 4.82 6.88 -9.36
N THR A 40 4.69 7.28 -10.63
CA THR A 40 3.98 8.48 -11.04
C THR A 40 2.82 8.18 -11.98
N VAL A 41 1.84 9.08 -12.01
CA VAL A 41 0.81 9.20 -13.06
C VAL A 41 0.84 10.66 -13.50
N ASP A 42 1.03 10.91 -14.79
CA ASP A 42 1.14 12.28 -15.34
C ASP A 42 2.15 13.14 -14.54
N ASP A 43 3.33 12.57 -14.28
CA ASP A 43 4.43 13.15 -13.47
C ASP A 43 4.13 13.44 -11.98
N VAL A 44 2.93 13.11 -11.50
CA VAL A 44 2.56 13.21 -10.08
C VAL A 44 2.91 11.93 -9.34
N ALA A 45 3.69 12.01 -8.27
CA ALA A 45 4.02 10.86 -7.43
C ALA A 45 2.79 10.33 -6.66
N VAL A 46 2.50 9.04 -6.84
CA VAL A 46 1.31 8.38 -6.26
C VAL A 46 1.67 7.25 -5.29
N MET A 47 2.87 6.69 -5.42
CA MET A 47 3.36 5.63 -4.55
C MET A 47 4.89 5.66 -4.49
N THR A 48 5.45 5.40 -3.31
CA THR A 48 6.91 5.35 -3.11
C THR A 48 7.27 4.08 -2.36
N SER A 49 8.53 3.67 -2.48
CA SER A 49 9.10 2.67 -1.58
C SER A 49 9.13 3.20 -0.14
N GLY A 50 8.45 2.52 0.78
CA GLY A 50 8.47 2.86 2.21
C GLY A 50 9.79 2.52 2.94
N ARG A 51 10.73 1.87 2.23
CA ARG A 51 12.07 1.53 2.72
C ARG A 51 13.09 1.63 1.58
N TRP A 52 14.36 1.75 1.95
CA TRP A 52 15.49 1.56 1.03
C TRP A 52 15.83 0.07 0.89
N TYR A 53 16.33 -0.32 -0.27
CA TYR A 53 16.76 -1.68 -0.61
C TYR A 53 18.27 -1.69 -0.85
N GLY A 54 18.95 -2.74 -0.41
CA GLY A 54 20.42 -2.88 -0.58
C GLY A 54 20.86 -3.30 -1.98
N THR A 55 19.92 -3.64 -2.87
CA THR A 55 20.22 -3.98 -4.27
C THR A 55 19.16 -3.41 -5.21
N THR A 56 19.56 -3.14 -6.46
CA THR A 56 18.65 -2.69 -7.52
C THR A 56 17.61 -3.76 -7.88
N SER A 57 17.97 -5.05 -7.85
CA SER A 57 17.06 -6.16 -8.14
C SER A 57 15.95 -6.26 -7.10
N ALA A 58 16.30 -6.25 -5.80
CA ALA A 58 15.30 -6.30 -4.73
C ALA A 58 14.35 -5.08 -4.75
N SER A 59 14.88 -3.90 -5.12
CA SER A 59 14.07 -2.70 -5.33
C SER A 59 13.05 -2.88 -6.47
N ARG A 60 13.49 -3.43 -7.61
CA ARG A 60 12.63 -3.70 -8.78
C ARG A 60 11.56 -4.75 -8.48
N ASP A 61 11.93 -5.86 -7.86
CA ASP A 61 10.99 -6.93 -7.52
C ASP A 61 9.93 -6.43 -6.54
N ALA A 62 10.32 -5.63 -5.56
CA ALA A 62 9.38 -5.02 -4.64
C ALA A 62 8.44 -4.03 -5.33
N CYS A 63 8.93 -3.26 -6.31
CA CYS A 63 8.09 -2.37 -7.10
C CYS A 63 7.07 -3.13 -7.95
N ALA A 64 7.53 -4.17 -8.66
CA ALA A 64 6.67 -5.04 -9.46
C ALA A 64 5.59 -5.71 -8.59
N GLY A 65 5.98 -6.23 -7.43
CA GLY A 65 5.05 -6.79 -6.45
C GLY A 65 4.04 -5.77 -5.92
N ALA A 66 4.45 -4.53 -5.67
CA ALA A 66 3.54 -3.46 -5.24
C ALA A 66 2.50 -3.11 -6.32
N LEU A 67 2.91 -2.99 -7.59
CA LEU A 67 1.98 -2.73 -8.70
C LEU A 67 1.02 -3.89 -8.92
N ALA A 68 1.52 -5.14 -8.88
CA ALA A 68 0.69 -6.34 -8.99
C ALA A 68 -0.35 -6.40 -7.85
N ALA A 69 0.08 -6.15 -6.61
CA ALA A 69 -0.81 -6.13 -5.46
C ALA A 69 -1.87 -5.02 -5.57
N LEU A 70 -1.51 -3.83 -6.07
CA LEU A 70 -2.45 -2.74 -6.24
C LEU A 70 -3.58 -3.10 -7.22
N ARG A 71 -3.29 -3.80 -8.32
CA ARG A 71 -4.30 -4.21 -9.31
C ARG A 71 -5.44 -4.99 -8.67
N SER A 72 -5.14 -5.91 -7.75
CA SER A 72 -6.13 -6.77 -7.09
C SER A 72 -6.43 -6.38 -5.64
N ALA A 73 -5.97 -5.22 -5.18
CA ALA A 73 -6.14 -4.82 -3.79
C ALA A 73 -7.62 -4.65 -3.42
N VAL A 74 -8.00 -5.15 -2.24
CA VAL A 74 -9.31 -4.87 -1.65
C VAL A 74 -9.23 -3.53 -0.90
N VAL A 75 -9.84 -2.49 -1.47
CA VAL A 75 -9.88 -1.16 -0.84
C VAL A 75 -11.08 -1.06 0.10
N THR A 76 -10.81 -0.97 1.41
CA THR A 76 -11.83 -0.90 2.46
C THR A 76 -12.86 0.21 2.19
N ALA A 77 -14.15 -0.10 2.39
CA ALA A 77 -15.26 0.84 2.20
C ALA A 77 -15.38 1.88 3.32
N ASP A 78 -14.86 1.56 4.50
CA ASP A 78 -14.99 2.37 5.71
C ASP A 78 -13.61 2.81 6.25
N PRO A 79 -13.54 4.01 6.86
CA PRO A 79 -12.35 4.41 7.58
C PRO A 79 -12.11 3.46 8.74
N ARG A 80 -10.84 3.08 8.97
CA ARG A 80 -10.49 2.39 10.21
C ARG A 80 -10.85 3.30 11.37
N ARG A 81 -11.57 2.76 12.36
CA ARG A 81 -11.85 3.48 13.61
C ARG A 81 -10.51 3.88 14.22
N MET A 82 -10.22 5.17 14.24
CA MET A 82 -9.05 5.67 14.95
C MET A 82 -9.25 5.33 16.42
N VAL A 83 -8.38 4.48 16.94
CA VAL A 83 -8.30 4.25 18.37
C VAL A 83 -7.57 5.48 18.90
N GLU A 84 -8.24 6.27 19.73
CA GLU A 84 -7.62 7.41 20.41
C GLU A 84 -6.27 6.97 21.01
N PRO A 85 -5.22 7.79 20.90
CA PRO A 85 -3.94 7.50 21.55
C PRO A 85 -4.18 7.20 23.04
N GLY A 86 -3.92 5.96 23.47
CA GLY A 86 -4.15 5.49 24.85
C GLY A 86 -5.40 4.63 25.08
N ALA A 87 -6.32 4.51 24.10
CA ALA A 87 -7.42 3.57 24.20
C ALA A 87 -6.90 2.12 24.00
N ARG A 88 -7.10 1.26 25.01
CA ARG A 88 -6.80 -0.17 24.90
C ARG A 88 -7.64 -0.76 23.77
N ARG A 89 -6.99 -1.34 22.74
CA ARG A 89 -7.66 -2.20 21.77
C ARG A 89 -8.44 -3.24 22.56
N SER A 90 -9.77 -3.29 22.41
CA SER A 90 -10.52 -4.39 22.99
C SER A 90 -9.98 -5.68 22.38
N ARG A 91 -9.57 -6.61 23.25
CA ARG A 91 -9.13 -7.93 22.83
C ARG A 91 -10.33 -8.61 22.20
N ARG A 92 -10.39 -8.64 20.87
CA ARG A 92 -11.36 -9.45 20.14
C ARG A 92 -11.19 -10.89 20.66
N PRO A 93 -12.23 -11.56 21.17
CA PRO A 93 -12.10 -12.97 21.48
C PRO A 93 -11.75 -13.68 20.18
N ARG A 94 -10.65 -14.44 20.22
CA ARG A 94 -10.25 -15.34 19.15
C ARG A 94 -11.42 -16.31 18.96
N GLY A 95 -12.16 -16.15 17.87
CA GLY A 95 -13.22 -17.07 17.51
C GLY A 95 -12.59 -18.38 17.04
N ASP A 96 -12.32 -19.29 17.97
CA ASP A 96 -11.94 -20.68 17.67
C ASP A 96 -13.18 -21.52 17.28
N ALA A 97 -14.21 -20.93 16.68
CA ALA A 97 -15.51 -21.58 16.46
C ALA A 97 -15.89 -21.83 14.98
N GLU A 98 -14.99 -21.61 14.02
CA GLU A 98 -15.32 -21.72 12.57
C GLU A 98 -14.45 -22.74 11.81
N LEU A 99 -14.05 -23.84 12.46
CA LEU A 99 -13.43 -25.00 11.78
C LEU A 99 -13.93 -26.38 12.26
N ALA A 100 -14.95 -26.43 13.11
CA ALA A 100 -15.62 -27.68 13.47
C ALA A 100 -16.90 -27.84 12.63
N GLY A 101 -16.75 -28.22 11.35
CA GLY A 101 -17.92 -28.39 10.49
C GLY A 101 -17.73 -28.88 9.06
N VAL A 102 -16.55 -29.39 8.68
CA VAL A 102 -16.40 -30.14 7.42
C VAL A 102 -15.38 -31.26 7.61
N TRP A 103 -15.87 -32.44 7.98
CA TRP A 103 -15.36 -33.76 7.59
C TRP A 103 -16.56 -34.69 7.45
#